data_AF-A0A9E5ANA5-F1
#
_entry.id   AF-A0A9E5ANA5-F1
#
_cell.length_a   1.000
_cell.length_b   1.000
_cell.length_c   1.000
_cell.angle_alpha   90.00
_cell.angle_beta   90.00
_cell.angle_gamma   90.00
#
_symmetry.space_group_name_H-M   'P 1'
#
loop_
_entity.id
_entity.type
_entity.pdbx_description
1 polymer ?
#
loop_
_entity_poly.entity_id
_entity_poly.type
_entity_poly.pdbx_seq_one_letter_code
_entity_poly.pdbx_strand_id
1 'polypeptide(L)'
;MKYELNRPYGALACASGVYLAILAGCTTASAPNPTTIQDADQATATDATATFDSANPVEAVTAVDGPVNAAAPDIASQVADTAVQPLDTPRQALDTTAQALDTTAQALDTTAQELDTIGQELDTIGQELDTIGQELDTIGQELDTIGQALDTTAQELDTIGQELDTPAQAQDTPEPVEAPQFSAAQWTVLNTLSPLADVPPDPTNAYADNAKAAVLGQKLYFDASYSVSTFKPPTAGNIACSSCHAGEAMDQSTDKVNPTPYGTEPDTPEPRNALSVVNSAFYTWVNWGGRFDSQWALSLTVAENPNLFNSSRLAVAHVLFNKYQQDYDAVFPTPLNPALSNKAADAYRFPPAGKPKQAGQPDGAWEGMAAADREIATTIFVNYGKAIAAYMRLCVSRNAPFDKFMAGNKQALSPSAPNGLALFIGKANCVDCHSGPALSDGKFHALGVPSGFAKKVPDPGRFKDVPPLLASPFNSNGKYSDNTMTGKLAGLLSDPSQIGQFRTKSLRGVALSAPYFHAGDLTSLGASRNTPTLS
;
A
#
# COMPACT_ATOMS: atom_id res chain seq x y z
N MET A 1 -19.12 -29.16 -13.19
CA MET A 1 -19.09 -29.78 -11.86
C MET A 1 -19.14 -28.65 -10.83
N LYS A 2 -20.22 -28.57 -10.05
CA LYS A 2 -20.42 -27.56 -8.99
C LYS A 2 -19.70 -28.06 -7.73
N TYR A 3 -18.82 -27.25 -7.15
CA TYR A 3 -18.29 -27.48 -5.80
C TYR A 3 -18.95 -26.48 -4.86
N GLU A 4 -19.92 -26.95 -4.08
CA GLU A 4 -20.41 -26.29 -2.88
C GLU A 4 -19.37 -26.49 -1.77
N LEU A 5 -18.73 -25.40 -1.34
CA LEU A 5 -17.93 -25.40 -0.11
C LEU A 5 -18.84 -25.06 1.07
N ASN A 6 -19.38 -26.12 1.66
CA ASN A 6 -20.14 -26.07 2.90
C ASN A 6 -19.16 -26.25 4.08
N ARG A 7 -18.67 -25.15 4.68
CA ARG A 7 -18.02 -25.17 6.01
C ARG A 7 -18.42 -23.93 6.85
N PRO A 8 -18.72 -24.12 8.14
CA PRO A 8 -19.01 -23.03 9.06
C PRO A 8 -17.71 -22.32 9.46
N TYR A 9 -17.80 -21.03 9.78
CA TYR A 9 -16.70 -20.08 10.04
C TYR A 9 -16.01 -19.51 8.78
N GLY A 10 -16.74 -18.63 8.07
CA GLY A 10 -16.22 -17.81 6.98
C GLY A 10 -15.96 -16.37 7.42
N ALA A 11 -14.73 -16.10 7.84
CA ALA A 11 -14.12 -14.75 7.91
C ALA A 11 -12.57 -14.80 7.90
N LEU A 12 -11.93 -15.95 8.18
CA LEU A 12 -10.46 -16.01 8.27
C LEU A 12 -9.71 -16.09 6.92
N ALA A 13 -10.35 -16.41 5.80
CA ALA A 13 -9.61 -16.61 4.55
C ALA A 13 -9.23 -15.29 3.83
N CYS A 14 -9.80 -14.14 4.22
CA CYS A 14 -9.39 -12.84 3.68
C CYS A 14 -8.34 -12.11 4.54
N ALA A 15 -8.11 -12.57 5.78
CA ALA A 15 -7.29 -11.85 6.76
C ALA A 15 -5.98 -12.55 7.14
N SER A 16 -5.71 -13.76 6.63
CA SER A 16 -4.49 -14.50 6.96
C SER A 16 -3.65 -14.74 5.71
N GLY A 17 -2.52 -14.03 5.60
CA GLY A 17 -1.45 -14.38 4.68
C GLY A 17 -0.88 -15.74 5.05
N VAL A 18 -1.45 -16.81 4.52
CA VAL A 18 -0.95 -18.17 4.66
C VAL A 18 -0.42 -18.62 3.31
N TYR A 19 0.90 -18.71 3.22
CA TYR A 19 1.63 -19.35 2.13
C TYR A 19 1.10 -20.78 1.93
N LEU A 20 0.49 -21.05 0.78
CA LEU A 20 0.11 -22.40 0.37
C LEU A 20 1.28 -23.00 -0.45
N ALA A 21 2.17 -23.72 0.21
CA ALA A 21 3.20 -24.52 -0.46
C ALA A 21 2.61 -25.88 -0.85
N ILE A 22 2.56 -26.18 -2.15
CA ILE A 22 2.28 -27.53 -2.67
C ILE A 22 3.60 -28.17 -3.11
N LEU A 23 3.90 -29.25 -2.39
CA LEU A 23 4.83 -30.37 -2.61
C LEU A 23 5.44 -30.55 -4.01
N ALA A 24 6.77 -30.45 -4.08
CA ALA A 24 7.61 -31.35 -4.87
C ALA A 24 8.91 -31.61 -4.09
N GLY A 25 9.16 -32.86 -3.72
CA GLY A 25 10.28 -33.26 -2.89
C GLY A 25 11.62 -33.23 -3.62
N CYS A 26 12.63 -32.68 -2.96
CA CYS A 26 14.01 -33.16 -3.05
C CYS A 26 14.75 -32.77 -1.75
N THR A 27 15.69 -33.60 -1.36
CA THR A 27 16.14 -33.87 0.01
C THR A 27 17.14 -32.85 0.58
N THR A 28 16.89 -32.48 1.84
CA THR A 28 17.80 -32.15 2.97
C THR A 28 19.25 -31.69 2.69
N ALA A 29 19.54 -30.44 3.04
CA ALA A 29 20.80 -30.06 3.68
C ALA A 29 20.56 -28.87 4.64
N SER A 30 20.89 -29.09 5.91
CA SER A 30 20.80 -28.15 7.03
C SER A 30 21.81 -27.00 6.89
N ALA A 31 21.37 -25.76 7.07
CA ALA A 31 22.26 -24.60 7.25
C ALA A 31 22.63 -24.45 8.74
N PRO A 32 23.92 -24.28 9.10
CA PRO A 32 24.30 -23.86 10.44
C PRO A 32 24.41 -22.33 10.56
N ASN A 33 24.16 -21.85 11.77
CA ASN A 33 24.30 -20.47 12.27
C ASN A 33 25.69 -19.85 12.00
N PRO A 34 25.79 -18.51 11.92
CA PRO A 34 27.07 -17.82 11.81
C PRO A 34 27.74 -17.72 13.18
N THR A 35 28.83 -18.47 13.37
CA THR A 35 29.85 -18.19 14.40
C THR A 35 31.01 -17.42 13.78
N THR A 36 31.32 -16.28 14.42
CA THR A 36 32.67 -15.71 14.65
C THR A 36 33.83 -16.23 13.79
N ILE A 37 34.43 -15.35 12.99
CA ILE A 37 35.79 -15.53 12.46
C ILE A 37 36.62 -14.30 12.86
N GLN A 38 37.54 -14.53 13.80
CA GLN A 38 38.77 -13.76 13.99
C GLN A 38 39.84 -14.32 13.05
N ASP A 39 40.64 -13.41 12.51
CA ASP A 39 42.04 -13.53 12.07
C ASP A 39 42.48 -14.72 11.20
N ALA A 40 42.83 -14.41 9.95
CA ALA A 40 43.90 -15.09 9.22
C ALA A 40 44.55 -14.11 8.25
N ASP A 41 45.55 -13.39 8.75
CA ASP A 41 46.61 -12.78 7.96
C ASP A 41 47.59 -13.89 7.54
N GLN A 42 48.11 -13.84 6.30
CA GLN A 42 49.41 -14.34 5.83
C GLN A 42 49.37 -14.71 4.33
N ALA A 43 49.87 -13.80 3.49
CA ALA A 43 50.54 -14.15 2.25
C ALA A 43 52.00 -13.66 2.34
N THR A 44 52.87 -14.57 2.76
CA THR A 44 54.32 -14.43 2.74
C THR A 44 54.84 -14.90 1.37
N ALA A 45 55.64 -14.06 0.72
CA ALA A 45 56.52 -14.47 -0.37
C ALA A 45 57.92 -13.93 -0.08
N THR A 46 58.75 -14.77 0.53
CA THR A 46 60.19 -14.57 0.69
C THR A 46 60.96 -15.57 -0.16
N ASP A 47 62.11 -15.07 -0.65
CA ASP A 47 63.32 -15.75 -1.05
C ASP A 47 63.42 -16.43 -2.42
N ALA A 48 63.99 -15.68 -3.37
CA ALA A 48 64.99 -16.19 -4.29
C ALA A 48 66.32 -15.48 -4.00
N THR A 49 67.17 -16.13 -3.22
CA THR A 49 68.56 -15.76 -3.00
C THR A 49 69.39 -16.15 -4.22
N ALA A 50 70.06 -15.16 -4.83
CA ALA A 50 71.21 -15.38 -5.69
C ALA A 50 72.37 -14.55 -5.15
N THR A 51 73.20 -15.22 -4.35
CA THR A 51 74.54 -14.80 -3.97
C THR A 51 75.44 -14.74 -5.21
N PHE A 52 76.21 -13.66 -5.35
CA PHE A 52 77.44 -13.66 -6.15
C PHE A 52 78.61 -13.23 -5.27
N ASP A 53 79.56 -14.15 -5.15
CA ASP A 53 80.80 -14.08 -4.41
C ASP A 53 81.96 -13.73 -5.36
N SER A 54 82.95 -13.03 -4.80
CA SER A 54 84.37 -12.99 -5.16
C SER A 54 84.86 -12.36 -6.49
N ALA A 55 85.87 -11.50 -6.29
CA ALA A 55 87.12 -11.41 -7.04
C ALA A 55 87.19 -10.66 -8.40
N ASN A 56 87.99 -9.59 -8.39
CA ASN A 56 88.84 -9.13 -9.52
C ASN A 56 89.66 -10.31 -10.11
N PRO A 57 90.15 -10.29 -11.37
CA PRO A 57 90.61 -9.10 -12.10
C PRO A 57 90.21 -9.05 -13.59
N VAL A 58 90.26 -7.86 -14.21
CA VAL A 58 90.31 -7.74 -15.67
C VAL A 58 91.75 -7.41 -16.08
N GLU A 59 92.28 -8.26 -16.95
CA GLU A 59 93.64 -8.24 -17.48
C GLU A 59 93.98 -6.95 -18.23
N ALA A 60 95.25 -6.58 -18.12
CA ALA A 60 95.87 -5.47 -18.81
C ALA A 60 95.86 -5.67 -20.34
N VAL A 61 95.30 -4.70 -21.07
CA VAL A 61 95.62 -4.48 -22.49
C VAL A 61 96.83 -3.55 -22.53
N THR A 62 97.97 -4.11 -22.93
CA THR A 62 99.18 -3.36 -23.26
C THR A 62 99.01 -2.73 -24.64
N ALA A 63 99.13 -1.41 -24.74
CA ALA A 63 99.34 -0.72 -26.02
C ALA A 63 100.31 0.46 -25.79
N VAL A 64 101.58 0.25 -26.14
CA VAL A 64 102.30 0.87 -27.27
C VAL A 64 102.44 2.39 -27.16
N ASP A 65 103.65 2.82 -26.80
CA ASP A 65 104.12 4.21 -26.90
C ASP A 65 104.01 4.74 -28.34
N GLY A 66 103.30 5.85 -28.50
CA GLY A 66 103.24 6.68 -29.71
C GLY A 66 102.58 8.03 -29.39
N PRO A 67 103.07 9.16 -29.94
CA PRO A 67 102.78 10.48 -29.39
C PRO A 67 101.30 10.87 -29.61
N VAL A 68 100.60 11.21 -28.51
CA VAL A 68 99.20 11.62 -28.54
C VAL A 68 99.09 13.12 -28.80
N ASN A 69 98.40 13.45 -29.89
CA ASN A 69 98.06 14.80 -30.32
C ASN A 69 97.02 15.43 -29.35
N ALA A 70 97.20 16.71 -29.03
CA ALA A 70 96.38 17.44 -28.07
C ALA A 70 95.00 17.80 -28.65
N ALA A 71 94.01 16.92 -28.48
CA ALA A 71 92.60 17.20 -28.76
C ALA A 71 91.61 16.29 -27.98
N ALA A 72 91.92 15.91 -26.74
CA ALA A 72 91.20 14.82 -26.03
C ALA A 72 90.61 15.08 -24.62
N PRO A 73 90.40 16.31 -24.09
CA PRO A 73 89.57 16.49 -22.89
C PRO A 73 88.07 16.69 -23.17
N ASP A 74 87.70 17.14 -24.39
CA ASP A 74 86.32 17.53 -24.72
C ASP A 74 85.41 16.31 -25.03
N ILE A 75 85.98 15.25 -25.61
CA ILE A 75 85.23 14.05 -26.01
C ILE A 75 84.82 13.21 -24.79
N ALA A 76 85.66 13.11 -23.76
CA ALA A 76 85.33 12.32 -22.55
C ALA A 76 84.19 12.94 -21.73
N SER A 77 84.15 14.29 -21.65
CA SER A 77 83.05 15.01 -21.01
C SER A 77 81.76 14.92 -21.82
N GLN A 78 81.85 15.04 -23.15
CA GLN A 78 80.68 14.86 -24.03
C GLN A 78 80.13 13.44 -23.99
N VAL A 79 80.98 12.41 -23.91
CA VAL A 79 80.53 11.00 -23.82
C VAL A 79 79.85 10.72 -22.47
N ALA A 80 80.33 11.31 -21.37
CA ALA A 80 79.68 11.22 -20.06
C ALA A 80 78.32 11.92 -20.04
N ASP A 81 78.21 13.14 -20.58
CA ASP A 81 76.92 13.83 -20.70
C ASP A 81 75.94 13.09 -21.62
N THR A 82 76.43 12.54 -22.74
CA THR A 82 75.60 11.74 -23.67
C THR A 82 75.09 10.44 -23.02
N ALA A 83 75.84 9.87 -22.08
CA ALA A 83 75.44 8.67 -21.34
C ALA A 83 74.48 8.97 -20.16
N VAL A 84 74.52 10.17 -19.58
CA VAL A 84 73.66 10.57 -18.44
C VAL A 84 72.31 11.15 -18.89
N GLN A 85 72.26 11.86 -20.02
CA GLN A 85 71.01 12.42 -20.55
C GLN A 85 69.82 11.44 -20.67
N PRO A 86 69.98 10.18 -21.13
CA PRO A 86 68.86 9.24 -21.19
C PRO A 86 68.35 8.79 -19.80
N LEU A 87 69.08 9.05 -18.71
CA LEU A 87 68.69 8.72 -17.33
C LEU A 87 67.93 9.85 -16.62
N ASP A 88 68.01 11.08 -17.12
CA ASP A 88 67.35 12.25 -16.51
C ASP A 88 65.82 12.18 -16.62
N THR A 89 65.32 11.69 -17.76
CA THR A 89 63.86 11.55 -17.98
C THR A 89 63.24 10.47 -17.07
N PRO A 90 63.81 9.26 -16.94
CA PRO A 90 63.37 8.29 -15.93
C PRO A 90 63.45 8.82 -14.49
N ARG A 91 64.49 9.58 -14.14
CA ARG A 91 64.64 10.16 -12.80
C ARG A 91 63.54 11.18 -12.49
N GLN A 92 63.26 12.09 -13.43
CA GLN A 92 62.17 13.06 -13.27
C GLN A 92 60.79 12.39 -13.20
N ALA A 93 60.59 11.29 -13.94
CA ALA A 93 59.37 10.49 -13.86
C ALA A 93 59.23 9.80 -12.49
N LEU A 94 60.33 9.31 -11.90
CA LEU A 94 60.34 8.72 -10.56
C LEU A 94 60.04 9.78 -9.49
N ASP A 95 60.64 10.97 -9.59
CA ASP A 95 60.36 12.08 -8.67
C ASP A 95 58.89 12.52 -8.74
N THR A 96 58.31 12.59 -9.94
CA THR A 96 56.89 12.89 -10.14
C THR A 96 56.00 11.79 -9.53
N THR A 97 56.40 10.53 -9.68
CA THR A 97 55.68 9.38 -9.11
C THR A 97 55.75 9.40 -7.57
N ALA A 98 56.90 9.75 -7.01
CA ALA A 98 57.08 9.88 -5.56
C ALA A 98 56.19 10.99 -4.98
N GLN A 99 56.10 12.14 -5.65
CA GLN A 99 55.19 13.23 -5.25
C GLN A 99 53.71 12.84 -5.32
N ALA A 100 53.32 12.10 -6.37
CA ALA A 100 51.96 11.59 -6.51
C ALA A 100 51.61 10.58 -5.39
N LEU A 101 52.57 9.73 -5.01
CA LEU A 101 52.39 8.78 -3.92
C LEU A 101 52.27 9.49 -2.56
N ASP A 102 53.08 10.53 -2.31
CA ASP A 102 52.98 11.34 -1.08
C ASP A 102 51.62 12.05 -0.97
N THR A 103 51.15 12.62 -2.08
CA THR A 103 49.80 13.23 -2.15
C THR A 103 48.70 12.19 -1.87
N THR A 104 48.86 10.98 -2.40
CA THR A 104 47.91 9.89 -2.18
C THR A 104 47.93 9.42 -0.73
N ALA A 105 49.10 9.35 -0.10
CA ALA A 105 49.24 8.98 1.31
C ALA A 105 48.57 10.02 2.24
N GLN A 106 48.74 11.32 1.96
CA GLN A 106 48.07 12.39 2.70
C GLN A 106 46.54 12.36 2.54
N ALA A 107 46.05 12.04 1.33
CA ALA A 107 44.62 11.87 1.10
C ALA A 107 44.04 10.68 1.90
N LEU A 108 44.78 9.56 1.95
CA LEU A 108 44.37 8.39 2.72
C LEU A 108 44.36 8.65 4.23
N ASP A 109 45.33 9.41 4.75
CA ASP A 109 45.37 9.83 6.16
C ASP A 109 44.17 10.72 6.50
N THR A 110 43.80 11.64 5.60
CA THR A 110 42.61 12.48 5.75
C THR A 110 41.34 11.61 5.79
N THR A 111 41.20 10.66 4.87
CA THR A 111 40.06 9.74 4.85
C THR A 111 39.99 8.86 6.10
N ALA A 112 41.14 8.42 6.63
CA ALA A 112 41.17 7.67 7.88
C ALA A 112 40.66 8.50 9.08
N GLN A 113 41.05 9.77 9.17
CA GLN A 113 40.57 10.69 10.22
C GLN A 113 39.07 10.98 10.10
N GLU A 114 38.55 11.10 8.88
CA GLU A 114 37.11 11.25 8.63
C GLU A 114 36.34 10.00 9.08
N LEU A 115 36.85 8.81 8.80
CA LEU A 115 36.24 7.55 9.24
C LEU A 115 36.26 7.39 10.77
N ASP A 116 37.34 7.80 11.44
CA ASP A 116 37.41 7.82 12.90
C ASP A 116 36.37 8.77 13.50
N THR A 117 36.16 9.94 12.88
CA THR A 117 35.13 10.91 13.31
C THR A 117 33.73 10.32 13.15
N ILE A 118 33.45 9.68 12.01
CA ILE A 118 32.18 8.98 11.77
C ILE A 118 31.97 7.86 12.80
N GLY A 119 33.02 7.12 13.16
CA GLY A 119 32.97 6.09 14.20
C GLY A 119 32.52 6.66 15.56
N GLN A 120 33.09 7.80 15.97
CA GLN A 120 32.73 8.47 17.22
C GLN A 120 31.28 9.01 17.22
N GLU A 121 30.83 9.54 16.08
CA GLU A 121 29.43 9.97 15.91
C GLU A 121 28.47 8.79 16.01
N LEU A 122 28.79 7.65 15.40
CA LEU A 122 27.98 6.42 15.49
C LEU A 122 27.93 5.86 16.91
N ASP A 123 29.04 5.90 17.65
CA ASP A 123 29.06 5.50 19.07
C ASP A 123 28.15 6.41 19.93
N THR A 124 28.16 7.71 19.65
CA THR A 124 27.28 8.68 20.33
C THR A 124 25.81 8.39 20.04
N ILE A 125 25.47 8.15 18.75
CA ILE A 125 24.12 7.76 18.35
C ILE A 125 23.69 6.45 19.03
N GLY A 126 24.60 5.47 19.14
CA GLY A 126 24.34 4.23 19.87
C GLY A 126 23.93 4.47 21.33
N GLN A 127 24.65 5.33 22.04
CA GLN A 127 24.34 5.69 23.44
C GLN A 127 23.01 6.43 23.58
N GLU A 128 22.68 7.32 22.64
CA GLU A 128 21.39 7.99 22.60
C GLU A 128 20.24 7.00 22.37
N LEU A 129 20.41 6.04 21.46
CA LEU A 129 19.43 4.99 21.21
C LEU A 129 19.23 4.06 22.42
N ASP A 130 20.30 3.71 23.13
CA ASP A 130 20.19 2.94 24.38
C ASP A 130 19.40 3.71 25.45
N THR A 131 19.62 5.03 25.56
CA THR A 131 18.88 5.89 26.48
C THR A 131 17.39 5.93 26.12
N ILE A 132 17.07 6.11 24.83
CA ILE A 132 15.69 6.06 24.33
C ILE A 132 15.05 4.69 24.62
N GLY A 133 15.80 3.60 24.45
CA GLY A 133 15.33 2.25 24.80
C GLY A 133 14.90 2.13 26.27
N GLN A 134 15.72 2.66 27.19
CA GLN A 134 15.41 2.67 28.63
C GLN A 134 14.20 3.54 28.98
N GLU A 135 14.04 4.69 28.32
CA GLU A 135 12.86 5.54 28.48
C GLU A 135 11.59 4.83 27.99
N LEU A 136 11.66 4.14 26.85
CA LEU A 136 10.54 3.36 26.31
C LEU A 136 10.16 2.18 27.21
N ASP A 137 11.13 1.49 27.80
CA ASP A 137 10.88 0.43 28.77
C ASP A 137 10.17 0.99 30.02
N THR A 138 10.57 2.17 30.49
CA THR A 138 9.93 2.86 31.62
C THR A 138 8.48 3.22 31.29
N ILE A 139 8.23 3.78 30.11
CA ILE A 139 6.87 4.08 29.63
C ILE A 139 6.02 2.80 29.52
N GLY A 140 6.60 1.69 29.06
CA GLY A 140 5.93 0.39 29.01
C GLY A 140 5.46 -0.07 30.40
N GLN A 141 6.30 0.05 31.42
CA GLN A 141 5.96 -0.28 32.80
C GLN A 141 4.87 0.63 33.39
N GLU A 142 4.90 1.92 33.05
CA GLU A 142 3.84 2.87 33.44
C GLU A 142 2.50 2.51 32.80
N LEU A 143 2.51 2.15 31.51
CA LEU A 143 1.31 1.73 30.78
C LEU A 143 0.74 0.41 31.32
N ASP A 144 1.58 -0.54 31.69
CA ASP A 144 1.14 -1.78 32.34
C ASP A 144 0.46 -1.49 33.70
N THR A 145 1.02 -0.55 34.47
CA THR A 145 0.44 -0.11 35.75
C THR A 145 -0.92 0.56 35.54
N ILE A 146 -1.05 1.40 34.52
CA ILE A 146 -2.32 2.02 34.13
C ILE A 146 -3.33 0.96 33.69
N GLY A 147 -2.90 -0.03 32.91
CA GLY A 147 -3.73 -1.16 32.49
C GLY A 147 -4.31 -1.92 33.68
N GLN A 148 -3.48 -2.25 34.66
CA GLN A 148 -3.93 -2.93 35.89
C GLN A 148 -4.90 -2.07 36.71
N ALA A 149 -4.68 -0.76 36.78
CA ALA A 149 -5.60 0.17 37.45
C ALA A 149 -6.96 0.23 36.74
N LEU A 150 -6.97 0.27 35.41
CA LEU A 150 -8.19 0.24 34.60
C LEU A 150 -8.95 -1.08 34.74
N ASP A 151 -8.25 -2.22 34.77
CA ASP A 151 -8.88 -3.53 35.03
C ASP A 151 -9.53 -3.58 36.41
N THR A 152 -8.86 -3.01 37.42
CA THR A 152 -9.41 -2.89 38.78
C THR A 152 -10.67 -2.03 38.77
N THR A 153 -10.62 -0.85 38.13
CA THR A 153 -11.80 0.03 38.00
C THR A 153 -12.95 -0.66 37.23
N ALA A 154 -12.64 -1.44 36.19
CA ALA A 154 -13.64 -2.20 35.46
C ALA A 154 -14.31 -3.27 36.33
N GLN A 155 -13.54 -3.97 37.18
CA GLN A 155 -14.07 -4.94 38.15
C GLN A 155 -14.93 -4.27 39.23
N GLU A 156 -14.52 -3.10 39.71
CA GLU A 156 -15.31 -2.30 40.64
C GLU A 156 -16.63 -1.84 40.01
N LEU A 157 -16.60 -1.37 38.76
CA LEU A 157 -17.80 -1.00 38.01
C LEU A 157 -18.72 -2.19 37.73
N ASP A 158 -18.17 -3.37 37.45
CA ASP A 158 -18.95 -4.60 37.27
C ASP A 158 -19.63 -5.02 38.60
N THR A 159 -18.90 -4.90 39.71
CA THR A 159 -19.44 -5.14 41.06
C THR A 159 -20.56 -4.15 41.39
N ILE A 160 -20.36 -2.86 41.13
CA ILE A 160 -21.40 -1.83 41.29
C ILE A 160 -22.59 -2.11 40.37
N GLY A 161 -22.34 -2.55 39.13
CA GLY A 161 -23.38 -2.99 38.19
C GLY A 161 -24.23 -4.13 38.76
N GLN A 162 -23.59 -5.15 39.32
CA GLN A 162 -24.27 -6.28 39.97
C GLN A 162 -25.04 -5.86 41.24
N GLU A 163 -24.47 -4.95 42.04
CA GLU A 163 -25.13 -4.40 43.22
C GLU A 163 -26.33 -3.50 42.87
N LEU A 164 -26.28 -2.79 41.74
CA LEU A 164 -27.41 -2.01 41.20
C LEU A 164 -28.46 -2.88 40.52
N ASP A 165 -28.07 -4.01 39.93
CA ASP A 165 -28.98 -5.01 39.38
C ASP A 165 -29.77 -5.75 40.47
N THR A 166 -29.21 -5.88 41.68
CA THR A 166 -29.84 -6.65 42.77
C THR A 166 -31.17 -6.02 43.27
N PRO A 167 -31.30 -4.70 43.45
CA PRO A 167 -32.59 -4.03 43.67
C PRO A 167 -33.46 -3.93 42.41
N ALA A 168 -32.86 -3.82 41.21
CA ALA A 168 -33.62 -3.75 39.95
C ALA A 168 -34.36 -5.07 39.65
N GLN A 169 -33.75 -6.22 39.97
CA GLN A 169 -34.39 -7.54 39.86
C GLN A 169 -35.48 -7.80 40.91
N ALA A 170 -35.56 -6.98 41.96
CA ALA A 170 -36.62 -7.09 42.99
C ALA A 170 -37.88 -6.26 42.67
N GLN A 171 -37.80 -5.32 41.72
CA GLN A 171 -38.94 -4.51 41.27
C GLN A 171 -39.29 -4.68 39.79
N ASP A 172 -38.41 -5.28 38.99
CA ASP A 172 -38.71 -5.74 37.64
C ASP A 172 -38.61 -7.27 37.65
N THR A 173 -39.73 -7.93 37.94
CA THR A 173 -39.92 -9.23 37.28
C THR A 173 -40.15 -8.85 35.83
N PRO A 174 -39.24 -9.18 34.88
CA PRO A 174 -39.63 -9.11 33.50
C PRO A 174 -40.76 -10.11 33.39
N GLU A 175 -41.97 -9.64 33.11
CA GLU A 175 -42.87 -10.47 32.31
C GLU A 175 -41.99 -11.03 31.18
N PRO A 176 -42.06 -12.33 30.88
CA PRO A 176 -41.38 -12.85 29.72
C PRO A 176 -41.92 -12.07 28.52
N VAL A 177 -41.19 -11.04 28.08
CA VAL A 177 -41.54 -10.30 26.88
C VAL A 177 -41.29 -11.30 25.78
N GLU A 178 -42.35 -12.02 25.41
CA GLU A 178 -42.37 -12.92 24.29
C GLU A 178 -41.74 -12.16 23.12
N ALA A 179 -40.71 -12.75 22.50
CA ALA A 179 -40.07 -12.15 21.35
C ALA A 179 -41.17 -11.68 20.38
N PRO A 180 -41.11 -10.44 19.85
CA PRO A 180 -42.18 -9.85 19.08
C PRO A 180 -42.61 -10.81 17.98
N GLN A 181 -43.88 -11.23 18.04
CA GLN A 181 -44.46 -12.04 16.99
C GLN A 181 -44.68 -11.13 15.78
N PHE A 182 -43.85 -11.29 14.76
CA PHE A 182 -44.02 -10.54 13.51
C PHE A 182 -45.34 -10.94 12.83
N SER A 183 -46.16 -9.94 12.49
CA SER A 183 -47.34 -10.10 11.65
C SER A 183 -46.99 -10.61 10.25
N ALA A 184 -47.97 -11.14 9.51
CA ALA A 184 -47.76 -11.56 8.12
C ALA A 184 -47.22 -10.43 7.22
N ALA A 185 -47.66 -9.18 7.46
CA ALA A 185 -47.17 -8.02 6.75
C ALA A 185 -45.68 -7.74 7.08
N GLN A 186 -45.29 -7.83 8.35
CA GLN A 186 -43.89 -7.69 8.75
C GLN A 186 -43.01 -8.79 8.16
N TRP A 187 -43.48 -10.04 8.15
CA TRP A 187 -42.76 -11.13 7.49
C TRP A 187 -42.60 -10.90 5.98
N THR A 188 -43.58 -10.28 5.33
CA THR A 188 -43.45 -9.90 3.91
C THR A 188 -42.29 -8.94 3.70
N VAL A 189 -42.12 -7.93 4.56
CA VAL A 189 -40.98 -7.00 4.52
C VAL A 189 -39.67 -7.73 4.84
N LEU A 190 -39.64 -8.52 5.91
CA LEU A 190 -38.44 -9.24 6.36
C LEU A 190 -37.89 -10.17 5.28
N ASN A 191 -38.76 -10.88 4.57
CA ASN A 191 -38.38 -11.79 3.48
C ASN A 191 -37.75 -11.07 2.28
N THR A 192 -37.78 -9.73 2.23
CA THR A 192 -37.04 -8.95 1.22
C THR A 192 -35.59 -8.63 1.64
N LEU A 193 -35.24 -8.80 2.92
CA LEU A 193 -33.94 -8.38 3.48
C LEU A 193 -32.87 -9.48 3.47
N SER A 194 -33.24 -10.72 3.14
CA SER A 194 -32.36 -11.88 3.09
C SER A 194 -33.03 -13.00 2.26
N PRO A 195 -32.29 -13.86 1.56
CA PRO A 195 -30.82 -13.94 1.47
C PRO A 195 -30.22 -12.90 0.52
N LEU A 196 -28.94 -12.58 0.74
CA LEU A 196 -28.15 -11.85 -0.25
C LEU A 196 -28.10 -12.64 -1.55
N ALA A 197 -28.39 -11.99 -2.69
CA ALA A 197 -28.36 -12.64 -4.01
C ALA A 197 -26.93 -13.01 -4.43
N ASP A 198 -26.78 -13.71 -5.56
CA ASP A 198 -25.47 -13.87 -6.21
C ASP A 198 -24.90 -12.52 -6.64
N VAL A 199 -23.57 -12.45 -6.74
CA VAL A 199 -22.88 -11.21 -7.12
C VAL A 199 -23.36 -10.80 -8.52
N PRO A 200 -23.85 -9.56 -8.72
CA PRO A 200 -24.31 -9.11 -10.03
C PRO A 200 -23.20 -9.19 -11.09
N PRO A 201 -23.52 -9.49 -12.36
CA PRO A 201 -22.53 -9.43 -13.44
C PRO A 201 -22.02 -8.01 -13.64
N ASP A 202 -20.73 -7.87 -13.99
CA ASP A 202 -20.15 -6.59 -14.40
C ASP A 202 -19.82 -6.62 -15.90
N PRO A 203 -20.72 -6.16 -16.78
CA PRO A 203 -20.49 -6.19 -18.22
C PRO A 203 -19.37 -5.23 -18.67
N THR A 204 -18.92 -4.32 -17.80
CA THR A 204 -17.86 -3.34 -18.14
C THR A 204 -16.45 -3.92 -17.96
N ASN A 205 -16.35 -5.11 -17.35
CA ASN A 205 -15.11 -5.83 -17.11
C ASN A 205 -15.25 -7.31 -17.51
N ALA A 206 -14.75 -7.67 -18.68
CA ALA A 206 -14.76 -9.04 -19.21
C ALA A 206 -13.97 -10.04 -18.33
N TYR A 207 -13.13 -9.54 -17.42
CA TYR A 207 -12.32 -10.34 -16.50
C TYR A 207 -12.91 -10.39 -15.08
N ALA A 208 -14.11 -9.83 -14.86
CA ALA A 208 -14.73 -9.68 -13.55
C ALA A 208 -14.84 -11.00 -12.76
N ASP A 209 -15.08 -12.11 -13.45
CA ASP A 209 -15.20 -13.45 -12.85
C ASP A 209 -14.05 -14.40 -13.25
N ASN A 210 -12.94 -13.84 -13.78
CA ASN A 210 -11.76 -14.62 -14.16
C ASN A 210 -10.90 -14.92 -12.91
N ALA A 211 -10.75 -16.20 -12.57
CA ALA A 211 -10.01 -16.62 -11.39
C ALA A 211 -8.54 -16.18 -11.37
N LYS A 212 -7.86 -16.17 -12.53
CA LYS A 212 -6.47 -15.70 -12.63
C LYS A 212 -6.38 -14.19 -12.46
N ALA A 213 -7.35 -13.45 -13.00
CA ALA A 213 -7.45 -12.01 -12.82
C ALA A 213 -7.67 -11.66 -11.33
N ALA A 214 -8.50 -12.42 -10.63
CA ALA A 214 -8.71 -12.26 -9.20
C ALA A 214 -7.45 -12.57 -8.36
N VAL A 215 -6.66 -13.59 -8.74
CA VAL A 215 -5.37 -13.88 -8.09
C VAL A 215 -4.37 -12.74 -8.29
N LEU A 216 -4.24 -12.22 -9.51
CA LEU A 216 -3.42 -11.04 -9.79
C LEU A 216 -3.94 -9.81 -9.02
N GLY A 217 -5.26 -9.60 -9.01
CA GLY A 217 -5.91 -8.53 -8.27
C GLY A 217 -5.64 -8.58 -6.78
N GLN A 218 -5.64 -9.78 -6.19
CA GLN A 218 -5.30 -9.97 -4.78
C GLN A 218 -3.84 -9.60 -4.53
N LYS A 219 -2.90 -10.09 -5.35
CA LYS A 219 -1.48 -9.71 -5.23
C LYS A 219 -1.30 -8.20 -5.26
N LEU A 220 -1.96 -7.53 -6.21
CA LEU A 220 -1.93 -6.08 -6.35
C LEU A 220 -2.56 -5.35 -5.15
N TYR A 221 -3.68 -5.85 -4.62
CA TYR A 221 -4.38 -5.23 -3.48
C TYR A 221 -3.49 -5.07 -2.24
N PHE A 222 -2.59 -6.02 -2.01
CA PHE A 222 -1.68 -6.03 -0.86
C PHE A 222 -0.28 -5.49 -1.19
N ASP A 223 0.00 -5.13 -2.44
CA ASP A 223 1.32 -4.66 -2.85
C ASP A 223 1.41 -3.13 -2.76
N ALA A 224 2.37 -2.64 -1.96
CA ALA A 224 2.60 -1.22 -1.80
C ALA A 224 3.55 -0.64 -2.88
N SER A 225 4.31 -1.46 -3.61
CA SER A 225 5.46 -1.04 -4.42
C SER A 225 5.15 -0.06 -5.56
N TYR A 226 3.90 0.03 -6.01
CA TYR A 226 3.48 0.97 -7.05
C TYR A 226 3.03 2.33 -6.50
N SER A 227 2.97 2.53 -5.18
CA SER A 227 2.72 3.85 -4.60
C SER A 227 4.03 4.57 -4.27
N VAL A 228 4.01 5.89 -4.32
CA VAL A 228 5.09 6.78 -3.86
C VAL A 228 4.51 7.85 -2.95
N SER A 229 3.55 7.41 -2.12
CA SER A 229 2.82 8.31 -1.25
C SER A 229 3.75 8.90 -0.20
N THR A 230 3.66 10.21 0.00
CA THR A 230 4.25 10.87 1.16
C THR A 230 3.38 10.68 2.42
N PHE A 231 2.21 10.04 2.27
CA PHE A 231 1.36 9.62 3.37
C PHE A 231 2.09 8.56 4.21
N LYS A 232 2.32 8.90 5.48
CA LYS A 232 3.03 8.08 6.46
C LYS A 232 2.02 7.65 7.54
N PRO A 233 1.46 6.43 7.51
CA PRO A 233 0.90 5.83 8.73
C PRO A 233 2.03 5.72 9.78
N PRO A 234 1.75 5.44 11.07
CA PRO A 234 2.78 5.41 12.12
C PRO A 234 3.98 4.47 11.84
N THR A 235 3.93 3.64 10.80
CA THR A 235 5.07 2.91 10.21
C THR A 235 5.37 3.41 8.79
N ALA A 236 6.57 3.98 8.59
CA ALA A 236 6.98 4.63 7.35
C ALA A 236 7.03 3.69 6.13
N GLY A 237 6.44 4.07 4.99
CA GLY A 237 6.65 3.37 3.71
C GLY A 237 5.60 3.68 2.63
N ASN A 238 5.76 3.01 1.48
CA ASN A 238 4.74 2.94 0.45
C ASN A 238 3.43 2.32 1.00
N ILE A 239 2.27 2.64 0.41
CA ILE A 239 0.95 2.15 0.80
C ILE A 239 0.31 1.23 -0.24
N ALA A 240 -0.54 0.31 0.22
CA ALA A 240 -1.35 -0.60 -0.61
C ALA A 240 -2.85 -0.35 -0.39
N CYS A 241 -3.74 -1.03 -1.13
CA CYS A 241 -5.18 -0.96 -0.87
C CYS A 241 -5.49 -1.40 0.57
N SER A 242 -4.81 -2.45 1.03
CA SER A 242 -4.92 -2.97 2.40
C SER A 242 -4.46 -2.00 3.48
N SER A 243 -3.69 -0.95 3.15
CA SER A 243 -3.29 0.07 4.13
C SER A 243 -4.48 0.93 4.60
N CYS A 244 -5.53 1.06 3.76
CA CYS A 244 -6.76 1.79 4.09
C CYS A 244 -7.99 0.90 4.22
N HIS A 245 -7.92 -0.33 3.71
CA HIS A 245 -9.00 -1.30 3.65
C HIS A 245 -8.56 -2.63 4.27
N ALA A 246 -8.38 -2.62 5.59
CA ALA A 246 -7.88 -3.71 6.41
C ALA A 246 -8.99 -4.33 7.28
N GLY A 247 -8.64 -5.40 8.01
CA GLY A 247 -9.54 -6.06 8.95
C GLY A 247 -10.67 -6.85 8.29
N GLU A 248 -11.59 -7.35 9.12
CA GLU A 248 -12.70 -8.22 8.67
C GLU A 248 -13.66 -7.54 7.70
N ALA A 249 -13.88 -6.23 7.87
CA ALA A 249 -14.72 -5.45 6.99
C ALA A 249 -13.96 -4.89 5.78
N MET A 250 -12.63 -5.00 5.72
CA MET A 250 -11.79 -4.41 4.67
C MET A 250 -12.11 -2.93 4.48
N ASP A 251 -12.07 -2.18 5.57
CA ASP A 251 -12.28 -0.73 5.67
C ASP A 251 -11.19 -0.09 6.54
N GLN A 252 -11.44 1.13 7.00
CA GLN A 252 -10.49 1.87 7.84
C GLN A 252 -10.41 1.21 9.23
N SER A 253 -9.60 0.17 9.37
CA SER A 253 -9.32 -0.48 10.66
C SER A 253 -8.09 0.08 11.38
N THR A 254 -7.28 0.92 10.71
CA THR A 254 -6.07 1.53 11.27
C THR A 254 -6.39 2.97 11.67
N ASP A 255 -6.34 3.23 12.98
CA ASP A 255 -6.65 4.48 13.68
C ASP A 255 -8.13 4.88 13.77
N LYS A 256 -8.83 4.23 14.71
CA LYS A 256 -10.12 4.68 15.28
C LYS A 256 -10.06 6.10 15.90
N VAL A 257 -8.88 6.71 15.94
CA VAL A 257 -8.60 8.03 16.52
C VAL A 257 -8.61 9.13 15.46
N ASN A 258 -8.51 8.80 14.15
CA ASN A 258 -8.65 9.81 13.10
C ASN A 258 -9.57 9.38 11.95
N PRO A 259 -10.77 9.95 11.87
CA PRO A 259 -11.88 9.37 11.11
C PRO A 259 -11.83 9.56 9.60
N THR A 260 -10.74 10.12 9.10
CA THR A 260 -10.55 10.43 7.69
C THR A 260 -9.28 9.74 7.21
N PRO A 261 -9.25 9.12 6.01
CA PRO A 261 -8.01 8.85 5.35
C PRO A 261 -7.27 10.19 5.30
N TYR A 262 -6.13 10.28 5.96
CA TYR A 262 -5.28 11.46 6.01
C TYR A 262 -4.64 11.73 4.65
N GLY A 263 -5.47 11.93 3.64
CA GLY A 263 -5.12 12.35 2.29
C GLY A 263 -5.70 13.74 2.07
N THR A 264 -5.11 14.74 2.73
CA THR A 264 -5.41 16.14 2.45
C THR A 264 -4.46 16.61 1.35
N GLU A 265 -4.97 17.00 0.19
CA GLU A 265 -4.20 18.01 -0.56
C GLU A 265 -4.16 19.24 0.36
N PRO A 266 -3.07 20.02 0.34
CA PRO A 266 -3.09 21.38 0.86
C PRO A 266 -4.34 22.16 0.37
N ASP A 267 -4.85 21.81 -0.83
CA ASP A 267 -5.86 22.57 -1.56
C ASP A 267 -7.18 21.82 -1.90
N THR A 268 -7.43 20.60 -1.39
CA THR A 268 -8.74 19.90 -1.56
C THR A 268 -9.46 19.73 -0.21
N PRO A 269 -10.65 20.35 0.00
CA PRO A 269 -11.18 20.54 1.36
C PRO A 269 -11.89 19.37 2.08
N GLU A 270 -12.25 18.25 1.45
CA GLU A 270 -13.29 17.37 2.02
C GLU A 270 -12.88 15.88 2.14
N PRO A 271 -12.44 15.42 3.33
CA PRO A 271 -12.07 14.03 3.52
C PRO A 271 -13.30 13.13 3.72
N ARG A 272 -13.30 11.94 3.10
CA ARG A 272 -14.33 10.91 3.28
C ARG A 272 -13.74 9.64 3.89
N ASN A 273 -14.42 9.08 4.88
CA ASN A 273 -14.14 7.78 5.49
C ASN A 273 -14.06 6.65 4.44
N ALA A 274 -13.13 5.70 4.62
CA ALA A 274 -13.00 4.57 3.72
C ALA A 274 -14.19 3.60 3.85
N LEU A 275 -14.76 3.19 2.72
CA LEU A 275 -15.86 2.23 2.71
C LEU A 275 -15.34 0.78 2.75
N SER A 276 -16.11 -0.10 3.39
CA SER A 276 -15.89 -1.55 3.32
C SER A 276 -15.85 -2.06 1.88
N VAL A 277 -14.80 -2.83 1.57
CA VAL A 277 -14.68 -3.59 0.31
C VAL A 277 -15.57 -4.82 0.33
N VAL A 278 -15.83 -5.39 1.51
CA VAL A 278 -16.73 -6.55 1.66
C VAL A 278 -18.14 -6.19 1.20
N ASN A 279 -18.72 -7.04 0.35
CA ASN A 279 -20.02 -6.84 -0.31
C ASN A 279 -20.10 -5.58 -1.19
N SER A 280 -18.98 -4.94 -1.54
CA SER A 280 -19.01 -3.75 -2.41
C SER A 280 -19.44 -4.05 -3.85
N ALA A 281 -19.35 -5.32 -4.28
CA ALA A 281 -19.75 -5.76 -5.63
C ALA A 281 -21.27 -5.72 -5.89
N PHE A 282 -22.08 -5.53 -4.84
CA PHE A 282 -23.52 -5.37 -4.95
C PHE A 282 -23.96 -3.93 -5.24
N TYR A 283 -23.03 -2.97 -5.24
CA TYR A 283 -23.38 -1.58 -5.52
C TYR A 283 -23.36 -1.26 -7.01
N THR A 284 -24.42 -0.58 -7.46
CA THR A 284 -24.46 0.05 -8.78
C THR A 284 -23.49 1.23 -8.86
N TRP A 285 -23.46 2.08 -7.82
CA TRP A 285 -22.57 3.24 -7.74
C TRP A 285 -21.55 3.05 -6.65
N VAL A 286 -20.29 3.28 -6.96
CA VAL A 286 -19.15 3.03 -6.06
C VAL A 286 -18.63 4.38 -5.51
N ASN A 287 -18.10 4.34 -4.28
CA ASN A 287 -17.86 5.46 -3.37
C ASN A 287 -19.13 6.03 -2.69
N TRP A 288 -18.98 7.10 -1.91
CA TRP A 288 -20.05 7.79 -1.20
C TRP A 288 -20.99 8.63 -2.09
N GLY A 289 -20.48 9.48 -2.99
CA GLY A 289 -21.31 10.32 -3.88
C GLY A 289 -21.66 9.69 -5.24
N GLY A 290 -21.19 8.46 -5.48
CA GLY A 290 -21.34 7.73 -6.74
C GLY A 290 -20.44 8.23 -7.87
N ARG A 291 -19.18 8.59 -7.57
CA ARG A 291 -18.18 9.05 -8.56
C ARG A 291 -17.76 7.98 -9.57
N PHE A 292 -17.97 6.71 -9.23
CA PHE A 292 -17.57 5.61 -10.09
C PHE A 292 -18.77 4.70 -10.35
N ASP A 293 -18.92 4.29 -11.60
CA ASP A 293 -19.94 3.35 -12.04
C ASP A 293 -19.37 1.93 -12.21
N SER A 294 -18.13 1.68 -11.80
CA SER A 294 -17.52 0.36 -11.74
C SER A 294 -16.42 0.33 -10.67
N GLN A 295 -16.12 -0.88 -10.17
CA GLN A 295 -15.03 -1.05 -9.21
C GLN A 295 -13.66 -0.83 -9.85
N TRP A 296 -13.49 -1.21 -11.11
CA TRP A 296 -12.21 -1.05 -11.79
C TRP A 296 -11.89 0.43 -12.00
N ALA A 297 -12.87 1.27 -12.36
CA ALA A 297 -12.67 2.72 -12.50
C ALA A 297 -12.30 3.42 -11.17
N LEU A 298 -12.87 2.96 -10.05
CA LEU A 298 -12.46 3.38 -8.71
C LEU A 298 -10.97 3.11 -8.51
N SER A 299 -10.52 1.86 -8.75
CA SER A 299 -9.13 1.45 -8.51
C SER A 299 -8.12 2.27 -9.33
N LEU A 300 -8.45 2.62 -10.58
CA LEU A 300 -7.61 3.50 -11.41
C LEU A 300 -7.46 4.89 -10.78
N THR A 301 -8.58 5.47 -10.37
CA THR A 301 -8.58 6.83 -9.83
C THR A 301 -7.86 6.90 -8.49
N VAL A 302 -7.98 5.86 -7.66
CA VAL A 302 -7.23 5.75 -6.39
C VAL A 302 -5.71 5.69 -6.64
N ALA A 303 -5.27 4.93 -7.64
CA ALA A 303 -3.86 4.77 -7.94
C ALA A 303 -3.18 6.08 -8.38
N GLU A 304 -3.84 6.88 -9.24
CA GLU A 304 -3.28 8.17 -9.72
C GLU A 304 -3.54 9.36 -8.78
N ASN A 305 -4.30 9.18 -7.70
CA ASN A 305 -4.62 10.26 -6.77
C ASN A 305 -3.39 10.65 -5.94
N PRO A 306 -2.92 11.93 -5.99
CA PRO A 306 -1.74 12.39 -5.28
C PRO A 306 -1.85 12.28 -3.75
N ASN A 307 -3.07 12.28 -3.20
CA ASN A 307 -3.31 12.11 -1.77
C ASN A 307 -3.40 10.68 -1.30
N LEU A 308 -3.51 9.75 -2.24
CA LEU A 308 -3.60 8.33 -1.95
C LEU A 308 -2.28 7.71 -2.39
N PHE A 309 -2.27 6.99 -3.51
CA PHE A 309 -1.09 6.23 -3.90
C PHE A 309 -0.02 7.11 -4.57
N ASN A 310 -0.40 8.30 -5.05
CA ASN A 310 0.46 9.21 -5.79
C ASN A 310 1.21 8.54 -6.96
N SER A 311 0.60 7.52 -7.57
CA SER A 311 1.21 6.76 -8.65
C SER A 311 0.94 7.40 -10.01
N SER A 312 1.33 6.68 -11.05
CA SER A 312 1.09 6.99 -12.46
C SER A 312 0.88 5.70 -13.26
N ARG A 313 0.22 5.80 -14.42
CA ARG A 313 0.08 4.67 -15.37
C ARG A 313 1.40 3.96 -15.64
N LEU A 314 2.46 4.72 -15.90
CA LEU A 314 3.78 4.15 -16.19
C LEU A 314 4.39 3.45 -14.98
N ALA A 315 4.28 4.04 -13.78
CA ALA A 315 4.79 3.40 -12.57
C ALA A 315 4.08 2.05 -12.31
N VAL A 316 2.76 2.00 -12.48
CA VAL A 316 1.99 0.74 -12.39
C VAL A 316 2.41 -0.26 -13.47
N ALA A 317 2.59 0.19 -14.71
CA ALA A 317 3.03 -0.68 -15.81
C ALA A 317 4.43 -1.29 -15.55
N HIS A 318 5.36 -0.51 -15.00
CA HIS A 318 6.69 -0.98 -14.62
C HIS A 318 6.65 -1.97 -13.46
N VAL A 319 5.81 -1.76 -12.44
CA VAL A 319 5.65 -2.75 -11.35
C VAL A 319 5.05 -4.05 -11.86
N LEU A 320 4.02 -3.97 -12.71
CA LEU A 320 3.45 -5.15 -13.36
C LEU A 320 4.51 -5.91 -14.17
N PHE A 321 5.34 -5.21 -14.94
CA PHE A 321 6.39 -5.84 -15.73
C PHE A 321 7.46 -6.49 -14.85
N ASN A 322 7.97 -5.77 -13.85
CA ASN A 322 9.09 -6.24 -13.05
C ASN A 322 8.71 -7.36 -12.07
N LYS A 323 7.47 -7.40 -11.59
CA LYS A 323 7.04 -8.30 -10.51
C LYS A 323 5.96 -9.30 -10.91
N TYR A 324 5.10 -8.95 -11.85
CA TYR A 324 3.86 -9.70 -12.14
C TYR A 324 3.68 -10.06 -13.62
N GLN A 325 4.74 -10.03 -14.42
CA GLN A 325 4.63 -10.25 -15.87
C GLN A 325 3.96 -11.59 -16.18
N GLN A 326 4.41 -12.67 -15.53
CA GLN A 326 3.82 -14.00 -15.75
C GLN A 326 2.34 -14.06 -15.35
N ASP A 327 1.95 -13.43 -14.24
CA ASP A 327 0.56 -13.38 -13.79
C ASP A 327 -0.32 -12.57 -14.75
N TYR A 328 0.19 -11.43 -15.22
CA TYR A 328 -0.49 -10.55 -16.17
C TYR A 328 -0.68 -11.24 -17.53
N ASP A 329 0.40 -11.79 -18.10
CA ASP A 329 0.40 -12.44 -19.42
C ASP A 329 -0.46 -13.71 -19.42
N ALA A 330 -0.71 -14.32 -18.25
CA ALA A 330 -1.61 -15.46 -18.10
C ALA A 330 -3.11 -15.08 -18.08
N VAL A 331 -3.44 -13.79 -17.96
CA VAL A 331 -4.80 -13.25 -17.85
C VAL A 331 -5.21 -12.50 -19.11
N PHE A 332 -4.37 -11.58 -19.57
CA PHE A 332 -4.73 -10.62 -20.60
C PHE A 332 -4.19 -11.05 -21.98
N PRO A 333 -4.95 -10.80 -23.06
CA PRO A 333 -4.60 -11.28 -24.40
C PRO A 333 -3.35 -10.60 -24.97
N THR A 334 -3.06 -9.38 -24.54
CA THR A 334 -1.86 -8.64 -24.94
C THR A 334 -0.85 -8.71 -23.81
N PRO A 335 0.31 -9.36 -23.99
CA PRO A 335 1.33 -9.43 -22.96
C PRO A 335 1.94 -8.05 -22.67
N LEU A 336 2.62 -7.91 -21.53
CA LEU A 336 3.32 -6.66 -21.21
C LEU A 336 4.42 -6.37 -22.23
N ASN A 337 4.54 -5.10 -22.62
CA ASN A 337 5.49 -4.67 -23.64
C ASN A 337 6.94 -4.84 -23.12
N PRO A 338 7.83 -5.57 -23.83
CA PRO A 338 9.22 -5.75 -23.43
C PRO A 338 10.01 -4.44 -23.22
N ALA A 339 9.61 -3.35 -23.88
CA ALA A 339 10.20 -2.02 -23.72
C ALA A 339 9.96 -1.39 -22.33
N LEU A 340 9.13 -2.00 -21.48
CA LEU A 340 9.04 -1.65 -20.06
C LEU A 340 10.29 -2.10 -19.27
N SER A 341 11.09 -3.04 -19.78
CA SER A 341 12.36 -3.40 -19.16
C SER A 341 13.34 -2.24 -19.26
N ASN A 342 13.97 -1.87 -18.14
CA ASN A 342 15.10 -0.92 -18.15
C ASN A 342 16.33 -1.43 -18.92
N LYS A 343 16.35 -2.71 -19.33
CA LYS A 343 17.38 -3.33 -20.16
C LYS A 343 17.04 -3.33 -21.65
N ALA A 344 15.83 -2.91 -22.04
CA ALA A 344 15.43 -2.88 -23.44
C ALA A 344 16.16 -1.76 -24.20
N ALA A 345 16.55 -2.01 -25.44
CA ALA A 345 17.19 -1.02 -26.30
C ALA A 345 16.29 0.21 -26.56
N ASP A 346 14.97 0.02 -26.47
CA ASP A 346 13.94 1.03 -26.65
C ASP A 346 13.23 1.41 -25.35
N ALA A 347 13.88 1.22 -24.18
CA ALA A 347 13.31 1.55 -22.87
C ALA A 347 12.87 3.02 -22.73
N TYR A 348 13.45 3.93 -23.52
CA TYR A 348 13.07 5.35 -23.57
C TYR A 348 11.60 5.59 -23.95
N ARG A 349 10.94 4.61 -24.57
CA ARG A 349 9.51 4.67 -24.93
C ARG A 349 8.59 4.71 -23.70
N PHE A 350 9.03 4.10 -22.59
CA PHE A 350 8.25 4.00 -21.36
C PHE A 350 9.05 4.56 -20.17
N PRO A 351 9.03 5.89 -19.97
CA PRO A 351 9.67 6.52 -18.80
C PRO A 351 9.26 5.86 -17.48
N PRO A 352 10.07 5.95 -16.40
CA PRO A 352 9.77 5.26 -15.13
C PRO A 352 8.43 5.66 -14.49
N ALA A 353 7.97 6.89 -14.73
CA ALA A 353 6.70 7.42 -14.25
C ALA A 353 6.12 8.44 -15.25
N GLY A 354 4.80 8.58 -15.24
CA GLY A 354 4.07 9.53 -16.08
C GLY A 354 2.60 9.17 -16.26
N LYS A 355 1.77 10.21 -16.25
CA LYS A 355 0.31 10.19 -16.43
C LYS A 355 -0.12 11.48 -17.16
N PRO A 356 -1.32 11.53 -17.78
CA PRO A 356 -1.80 12.76 -18.42
C PRO A 356 -1.74 13.95 -17.47
N LYS A 357 -1.23 15.08 -17.97
CA LYS A 357 -1.17 16.32 -17.20
C LYS A 357 -2.56 16.81 -16.80
N GLN A 358 -2.61 17.49 -15.66
CA GLN A 358 -3.78 18.29 -15.30
C GLN A 358 -3.85 19.55 -16.18
N ALA A 359 -5.05 20.08 -16.38
CA ALA A 359 -5.23 21.32 -17.14
C ALA A 359 -4.40 22.46 -16.51
N GLY A 360 -3.67 23.20 -17.35
CA GLY A 360 -2.80 24.30 -16.91
C GLY A 360 -1.41 23.88 -16.42
N GLN A 361 -1.12 22.58 -16.27
CA GLN A 361 0.22 22.10 -15.95
C GLN A 361 1.12 22.02 -17.21
N PRO A 362 2.45 22.16 -17.06
CA PRO A 362 3.39 21.97 -18.16
C PRO A 362 3.39 20.51 -18.65
N ASP A 363 3.92 20.30 -19.86
CA ASP A 363 4.09 18.96 -20.42
C ASP A 363 5.13 18.18 -19.61
N GLY A 364 4.80 16.93 -19.28
CA GLY A 364 5.69 15.99 -18.60
C GLY A 364 6.14 14.85 -19.52
N ALA A 365 6.72 13.81 -18.91
CA ALA A 365 7.18 12.62 -19.62
C ALA A 365 6.07 11.94 -20.44
N TRP A 366 4.82 11.99 -19.97
CA TRP A 366 3.65 11.41 -20.63
C TRP A 366 3.32 12.10 -21.96
N GLU A 367 3.34 13.42 -21.97
CA GLU A 367 3.05 14.23 -23.17
C GLU A 367 4.11 14.02 -24.25
N GLY A 368 5.36 13.77 -23.86
CA GLY A 368 6.47 13.46 -24.78
C GLY A 368 6.43 12.07 -25.43
N MET A 369 5.60 11.15 -24.93
CA MET A 369 5.50 9.79 -25.49
C MET A 369 4.80 9.77 -26.86
N ALA A 370 5.04 8.71 -27.64
CA ALA A 370 4.22 8.42 -28.81
C ALA A 370 2.76 8.10 -28.38
N ALA A 371 1.78 8.46 -29.21
CA ALA A 371 0.37 8.19 -28.91
C ALA A 371 0.09 6.68 -28.74
N ALA A 372 0.75 5.83 -29.52
CA ALA A 372 0.65 4.38 -29.39
C ALA A 372 1.21 3.87 -28.05
N ASP A 373 2.32 4.43 -27.57
CA ASP A 373 2.93 4.03 -26.29
C ASP A 373 2.06 4.48 -25.10
N ARG A 374 1.43 5.66 -25.19
CA ARG A 374 0.41 6.09 -24.20
C ARG A 374 -0.79 5.15 -24.16
N GLU A 375 -1.23 4.63 -25.31
CA GLU A 375 -2.34 3.67 -25.37
C GLU A 375 -1.96 2.33 -24.73
N ILE A 376 -0.74 1.85 -24.98
CA ILE A 376 -0.20 0.64 -24.34
C ILE A 376 -0.17 0.82 -22.82
N ALA A 377 0.43 1.92 -22.33
CA ALA A 377 0.51 2.20 -20.89
C ALA A 377 -0.90 2.33 -20.27
N THR A 378 -1.85 2.97 -20.95
CA THR A 378 -3.21 3.09 -20.44
C THR A 378 -3.94 1.75 -20.43
N THR A 379 -3.75 0.89 -21.44
CA THR A 379 -4.36 -0.44 -21.48
C THR A 379 -3.87 -1.31 -20.32
N ILE A 380 -2.55 -1.29 -20.05
CA ILE A 380 -1.95 -1.99 -18.92
C ILE A 380 -2.54 -1.49 -17.59
N PHE A 381 -2.68 -0.16 -17.45
CA PHE A 381 -3.28 0.45 -16.28
C PHE A 381 -4.76 0.08 -16.09
N VAL A 382 -5.56 0.04 -17.16
CA VAL A 382 -6.94 -0.44 -17.13
C VAL A 382 -7.01 -1.89 -16.68
N ASN A 383 -6.11 -2.73 -17.17
CA ASN A 383 -6.02 -4.14 -16.79
C ASN A 383 -5.67 -4.32 -15.31
N TYR A 384 -4.80 -3.47 -14.76
CA TYR A 384 -4.57 -3.39 -13.30
C TYR A 384 -5.88 -3.15 -12.53
N GLY A 385 -6.69 -2.15 -12.93
CA GLY A 385 -7.97 -1.88 -12.28
C GLY A 385 -8.97 -3.04 -12.42
N LYS A 386 -9.02 -3.67 -13.60
CA LYS A 386 -9.90 -4.83 -13.87
C LYS A 386 -9.52 -6.07 -13.05
N ALA A 387 -8.23 -6.31 -12.84
CA ALA A 387 -7.73 -7.39 -11.98
C ALA A 387 -8.12 -7.14 -10.52
N ILE A 388 -7.89 -5.94 -9.98
CA ILE A 388 -8.30 -5.59 -8.60
C ILE A 388 -9.81 -5.73 -8.42
N ALA A 389 -10.61 -5.25 -9.37
CA ALA A 389 -12.06 -5.43 -9.33
C ALA A 389 -12.48 -6.91 -9.31
N ALA A 390 -11.80 -7.78 -10.07
CA ALA A 390 -12.05 -9.22 -10.03
C ALA A 390 -11.80 -9.82 -8.64
N TYR A 391 -10.76 -9.36 -7.93
CA TYR A 391 -10.53 -9.74 -6.53
C TYR A 391 -11.62 -9.21 -5.59
N MET A 392 -11.97 -7.93 -5.69
CA MET A 392 -12.99 -7.30 -4.84
C MET A 392 -14.36 -7.98 -4.94
N ARG A 393 -14.68 -8.59 -6.10
CA ARG A 393 -15.90 -9.38 -6.30
C ARG A 393 -15.94 -10.68 -5.50
N LEU A 394 -14.79 -11.21 -5.08
CA LEU A 394 -14.70 -12.37 -4.20
C LEU A 394 -14.87 -12.00 -2.72
N CYS A 395 -14.71 -10.72 -2.37
CA CYS A 395 -14.89 -10.22 -1.01
C CYS A 395 -16.38 -10.12 -0.65
N VAL A 396 -17.03 -11.27 -0.43
CA VAL A 396 -18.46 -11.38 -0.15
C VAL A 396 -18.68 -12.07 1.20
N SER A 397 -19.45 -11.42 2.07
CA SER A 397 -19.84 -11.96 3.36
C SER A 397 -21.34 -12.31 3.37
N ARG A 398 -21.63 -13.55 3.74
CA ARG A 398 -22.97 -14.17 3.85
C ARG A 398 -23.11 -14.86 5.19
N ASN A 399 -24.28 -15.42 5.46
CA ASN A 399 -24.54 -16.29 6.63
C ASN A 399 -24.35 -15.57 7.97
N ALA A 400 -24.63 -14.26 8.01
CA ALA A 400 -24.72 -13.53 9.25
C ALA A 400 -25.81 -14.15 10.16
N PRO A 401 -25.77 -13.94 11.48
CA PRO A 401 -26.85 -14.33 12.40
C PRO A 401 -28.26 -14.01 11.87
N PHE A 402 -28.43 -12.84 11.25
CA PHE A 402 -29.67 -12.45 10.59
C PHE A 402 -30.07 -13.35 9.40
N ASP A 403 -29.13 -13.72 8.52
CA ASP A 403 -29.43 -14.60 7.39
C ASP A 403 -29.85 -16.00 7.87
N LYS A 404 -29.21 -16.52 8.92
CA LYS A 404 -29.58 -17.80 9.54
C LYS A 404 -30.98 -17.76 10.16
N PHE A 405 -31.33 -16.65 10.81
CA PHE A 405 -32.66 -16.41 11.34
C PHE A 405 -33.72 -16.39 10.24
N MET A 406 -33.46 -15.67 9.15
CA MET A 406 -34.33 -15.64 7.97
C MET A 406 -34.45 -17.00 7.29
N ALA A 407 -33.43 -17.85 7.39
CA ALA A 407 -33.47 -19.26 6.95
C ALA A 407 -34.16 -20.21 7.93
N GLY A 408 -34.77 -19.71 9.02
CA GLY A 408 -35.57 -20.49 9.97
C GLY A 408 -34.87 -20.86 11.27
N ASN A 409 -33.57 -20.56 11.44
CA ASN A 409 -32.89 -20.76 12.71
C ASN A 409 -33.21 -19.63 13.69
N LYS A 410 -34.31 -19.77 14.42
CA LYS A 410 -34.78 -18.78 15.41
C LYS A 410 -33.78 -18.48 16.53
N GLN A 411 -32.84 -19.40 16.80
CA GLN A 411 -31.81 -19.25 17.84
C GLN A 411 -30.55 -18.53 17.33
N ALA A 412 -30.50 -18.16 16.05
CA ALA A 412 -29.34 -17.48 15.49
C ALA A 412 -29.20 -16.03 15.99
N LEU A 413 -30.29 -15.40 16.45
CA LEU A 413 -30.29 -14.05 16.99
C LEU A 413 -30.22 -14.07 18.52
N SER A 414 -29.64 -13.01 19.10
CA SER A 414 -29.74 -12.77 20.55
C SER A 414 -31.20 -12.51 20.95
N PRO A 415 -31.56 -12.68 22.25
CA PRO A 415 -32.94 -12.49 22.70
C PRO A 415 -33.53 -11.10 22.40
N SER A 416 -32.70 -10.05 22.40
CA SER A 416 -33.13 -8.66 22.14
C SER A 416 -33.17 -8.28 20.66
N ALA A 417 -32.48 -9.01 19.78
CA ALA A 417 -32.38 -8.66 18.36
C ALA A 417 -33.73 -8.64 17.61
N PRO A 418 -34.72 -9.51 17.89
CA PRO A 418 -36.06 -9.40 17.31
C PRO A 418 -36.76 -8.07 17.62
N ASN A 419 -36.53 -7.48 18.81
CA ASN A 419 -37.05 -6.14 19.15
C ASN A 419 -36.42 -5.07 18.25
N GLY A 420 -35.10 -5.11 18.07
CA GLY A 420 -34.40 -4.21 17.15
C GLY A 420 -34.87 -4.35 15.71
N LEU A 421 -35.14 -5.58 15.27
CA LEU A 421 -35.68 -5.87 13.94
C LEU A 421 -37.10 -5.31 13.76
N ALA A 422 -37.96 -5.41 14.77
CA ALA A 422 -39.30 -4.82 14.75
C ALA A 422 -39.26 -3.28 14.68
N LEU A 423 -38.28 -2.65 15.32
CA LEU A 423 -38.02 -1.21 15.18
C LEU A 423 -37.57 -0.87 13.75
N PHE A 424 -36.60 -1.64 13.23
CA PHE A 424 -35.97 -1.43 11.94
C PHE A 424 -36.97 -1.41 10.77
N ILE A 425 -37.91 -2.36 10.75
CA ILE A 425 -38.96 -2.46 9.73
C ILE A 425 -40.24 -1.68 10.07
N GLY A 426 -40.27 -1.04 11.24
CA GLY A 426 -41.45 -0.39 11.78
C GLY A 426 -41.15 1.04 12.17
N LYS A 427 -41.40 1.39 13.43
CA LYS A 427 -41.44 2.79 13.90
C LYS A 427 -40.16 3.61 13.70
N ALA A 428 -39.00 2.97 13.50
CA ALA A 428 -37.74 3.67 13.26
C ALA A 428 -37.47 3.96 11.78
N ASN A 429 -38.30 3.42 10.86
CA ASN A 429 -38.24 3.64 9.41
C ASN A 429 -36.87 3.38 8.77
N CYS A 430 -36.02 2.56 9.39
CA CYS A 430 -34.68 2.26 8.87
C CYS A 430 -34.76 1.57 7.51
N VAL A 431 -35.76 0.69 7.35
CA VAL A 431 -35.99 -0.10 6.14
C VAL A 431 -36.31 0.76 4.91
N ASP A 432 -36.79 1.99 5.06
CA ASP A 432 -37.16 2.84 3.92
C ASP A 432 -35.96 3.16 3.02
N CYS A 433 -34.78 3.31 3.62
CA CYS A 433 -33.51 3.50 2.91
C CYS A 433 -32.65 2.22 2.95
N HIS A 434 -32.60 1.52 4.09
CA HIS A 434 -31.81 0.29 4.26
C HIS A 434 -32.63 -0.97 3.92
N SER A 435 -33.14 -1.02 2.69
CA SER A 435 -33.97 -2.10 2.18
C SER A 435 -33.20 -3.14 1.37
N GLY A 436 -33.90 -4.23 1.04
CA GLY A 436 -33.41 -5.30 0.19
C GLY A 436 -32.29 -6.12 0.84
N PRO A 437 -31.78 -7.14 0.13
CA PRO A 437 -30.83 -8.06 0.73
C PRO A 437 -29.50 -7.44 1.12
N ALA A 438 -29.08 -6.35 0.47
CA ALA A 438 -27.88 -5.61 0.82
C ALA A 438 -28.07 -4.65 2.01
N LEU A 439 -29.29 -4.50 2.54
CA LEU A 439 -29.64 -3.48 3.56
C LEU A 439 -29.24 -2.07 3.11
N SER A 440 -29.56 -1.77 1.85
CA SER A 440 -29.30 -0.51 1.15
C SER A 440 -30.14 -0.50 -0.12
N ASP A 441 -30.87 0.60 -0.33
CA ASP A 441 -31.59 0.88 -1.57
C ASP A 441 -30.68 1.31 -2.73
N GLY A 442 -29.39 1.53 -2.47
CA GLY A 442 -28.41 2.03 -3.44
C GLY A 442 -28.67 3.46 -3.94
N LYS A 443 -29.64 4.18 -3.36
CA LYS A 443 -30.00 5.55 -3.72
C LYS A 443 -29.19 6.56 -2.92
N PHE A 444 -29.39 7.84 -3.24
CA PHE A 444 -28.67 8.96 -2.65
C PHE A 444 -29.62 9.82 -1.83
N HIS A 445 -29.24 10.09 -0.58
CA HIS A 445 -30.05 10.83 0.38
C HIS A 445 -29.20 11.85 1.13
N ALA A 446 -29.79 12.98 1.51
CA ALA A 446 -29.16 14.00 2.33
C ALA A 446 -29.72 13.92 3.77
N LEU A 447 -28.94 13.33 4.68
CA LEU A 447 -29.33 13.19 6.10
C LEU A 447 -28.94 14.40 6.97
N GLY A 448 -28.21 15.37 6.41
CA GLY A 448 -27.73 16.54 7.17
C GLY A 448 -26.65 16.22 8.20
N VAL A 449 -25.99 15.06 8.09
CA VAL A 449 -24.84 14.73 8.94
C VAL A 449 -23.67 15.68 8.61
N PRO A 450 -22.97 16.25 9.61
CA PRO A 450 -21.81 17.12 9.38
C PRO A 450 -20.71 16.46 8.54
N SER A 451 -19.91 17.30 7.88
CA SER A 451 -18.86 16.88 6.92
C SER A 451 -17.45 16.81 7.55
N GLY A 452 -17.30 16.33 8.78
CA GLY A 452 -15.97 16.12 9.36
C GLY A 452 -15.61 17.00 10.55
N PHE A 453 -14.73 16.48 11.41
CA PHE A 453 -14.09 17.23 12.51
C PHE A 453 -13.02 18.24 12.04
N ALA A 454 -12.42 18.05 10.87
CA ALA A 454 -11.16 18.71 10.49
C ALA A 454 -11.31 20.02 9.70
N LYS A 455 -12.38 20.21 8.91
CA LYS A 455 -12.59 21.44 8.11
C LYS A 455 -14.08 21.74 7.95
N LYS A 456 -14.51 22.96 8.24
CA LYS A 456 -15.90 23.46 8.08
C LYS A 456 -16.29 23.67 6.61
N VAL A 457 -15.87 22.78 5.70
CA VAL A 457 -16.26 22.84 4.28
C VAL A 457 -17.31 21.77 4.03
N PRO A 458 -18.55 22.15 3.67
CA PRO A 458 -19.59 21.19 3.33
C PRO A 458 -19.15 20.31 2.15
N ASP A 459 -19.25 18.99 2.30
CA ASP A 459 -19.07 18.05 1.18
C ASP A 459 -20.35 18.04 0.33
N PRO A 460 -20.32 18.54 -0.94
CA PRO A 460 -21.50 18.56 -1.79
C PRO A 460 -21.99 17.17 -2.20
N GLY A 461 -21.27 16.10 -1.84
CA GLY A 461 -21.68 14.72 -2.07
C GLY A 461 -21.78 14.41 -3.55
N ARG A 462 -22.92 13.83 -3.94
CA ARG A 462 -23.21 13.44 -5.33
C ARG A 462 -23.07 14.58 -6.33
N PHE A 463 -23.44 15.81 -5.96
CA PHE A 463 -23.36 16.96 -6.86
C PHE A 463 -21.94 17.18 -7.41
N LYS A 464 -20.93 17.02 -6.55
CA LYS A 464 -19.50 17.14 -6.90
C LYS A 464 -18.96 15.89 -7.63
N ASP A 465 -19.53 14.72 -7.37
CA ASP A 465 -19.03 13.43 -7.87
C ASP A 465 -19.52 13.09 -9.29
N VAL A 466 -20.69 13.60 -9.71
CA VAL A 466 -21.25 13.30 -11.04
C VAL A 466 -20.45 13.90 -12.20
N PRO A 467 -20.01 15.18 -12.18
CA PRO A 467 -19.22 15.74 -13.27
C PRO A 467 -17.93 14.96 -13.60
N PRO A 468 -17.06 14.60 -12.64
CA PRO A 468 -15.86 13.83 -12.94
C PRO A 468 -16.16 12.38 -13.37
N LEU A 469 -17.27 11.78 -12.94
CA LEU A 469 -17.74 10.50 -13.46
C LEU A 469 -18.03 10.60 -14.97
N LEU A 470 -18.84 11.59 -15.37
CA LEU A 470 -19.25 11.78 -16.76
C LEU A 470 -18.07 12.14 -17.68
N ALA A 471 -17.09 12.90 -17.16
CA ALA A 471 -15.90 13.28 -17.90
C ALA A 471 -14.84 12.16 -18.02
N SER A 472 -14.91 11.12 -17.17
CA SER A 472 -13.90 10.08 -17.12
C SER A 472 -13.93 9.17 -18.36
N PRO A 473 -12.79 8.90 -19.03
CA PRO A 473 -12.72 7.90 -20.09
C PRO A 473 -12.88 6.46 -19.58
N PHE A 474 -12.89 6.27 -18.26
CA PHE A 474 -12.97 4.97 -17.59
C PHE A 474 -14.38 4.66 -17.05
N ASN A 475 -15.39 5.47 -17.38
CA ASN A 475 -16.77 5.13 -17.06
C ASN A 475 -17.32 4.05 -18.02
N SER A 476 -18.52 3.55 -17.74
CA SER A 476 -19.16 2.48 -18.50
C SER A 476 -19.47 2.80 -19.96
N ASN A 477 -19.57 4.09 -20.34
CA ASN A 477 -19.71 4.50 -21.75
C ASN A 477 -18.35 4.78 -22.41
N GLY A 478 -17.27 4.81 -21.63
CA GLY A 478 -15.92 5.12 -22.08
C GLY A 478 -15.27 3.98 -22.86
N LYS A 479 -14.25 4.33 -23.64
CA LYS A 479 -13.59 3.40 -24.58
C LYS A 479 -12.92 2.17 -23.95
N TYR A 480 -12.67 2.20 -22.65
CA TYR A 480 -12.01 1.12 -21.90
C TYR A 480 -12.99 0.16 -21.22
N SER A 481 -14.29 0.46 -21.26
CA SER A 481 -15.35 -0.45 -20.85
C SER A 481 -15.48 -1.59 -21.88
N ASP A 482 -15.57 -2.83 -21.42
CA ASP A 482 -15.77 -3.98 -22.31
C ASP A 482 -17.19 -4.07 -22.88
N ASN A 483 -18.13 -3.31 -22.31
CA ASN A 483 -19.45 -3.07 -22.87
C ASN A 483 -19.86 -1.61 -22.64
N THR A 484 -20.00 -0.84 -23.72
CA THR A 484 -20.38 0.59 -23.68
C THR A 484 -21.88 0.83 -23.73
N MET A 485 -22.67 -0.23 -23.93
CA MET A 485 -24.13 -0.17 -24.07
C MET A 485 -24.85 -0.65 -22.81
N THR A 486 -24.33 -0.28 -21.63
CA THR A 486 -24.95 -0.67 -20.34
C THR A 486 -26.20 0.14 -20.01
N GLY A 487 -26.34 1.34 -20.58
CA GLY A 487 -27.39 2.30 -20.22
C GLY A 487 -27.23 2.92 -18.83
N LYS A 488 -26.17 2.58 -18.09
CA LYS A 488 -25.99 2.93 -16.67
C LYS A 488 -25.90 4.44 -16.42
N LEU A 489 -25.36 5.18 -17.37
CA LEU A 489 -25.23 6.65 -17.32
C LEU A 489 -26.37 7.39 -18.02
N ALA A 490 -27.37 6.69 -18.56
CA ALA A 490 -28.46 7.32 -19.31
C ALA A 490 -29.24 8.29 -18.42
N GLY A 491 -29.32 9.55 -18.84
CA GLY A 491 -30.03 10.60 -18.10
C GLY A 491 -29.34 11.05 -16.82
N LEU A 492 -28.10 10.62 -16.55
CA LEU A 492 -27.34 11.12 -15.41
C LEU A 492 -26.82 12.54 -15.68
N LEU A 493 -27.22 13.49 -14.84
CA LEU A 493 -26.80 14.89 -14.87
C LEU A 493 -26.41 15.33 -13.46
N SER A 494 -25.50 16.30 -13.37
CA SER A 494 -25.24 17.01 -12.11
C SER A 494 -26.38 18.01 -11.89
N ASP A 495 -27.07 17.87 -10.77
CA ASP A 495 -28.26 18.67 -10.43
C ASP A 495 -28.11 19.26 -9.03
N PRO A 496 -28.39 20.56 -8.79
CA PRO A 496 -28.25 21.18 -7.47
C PRO A 496 -29.02 20.49 -6.33
N SER A 497 -30.10 19.75 -6.63
CA SER A 497 -30.81 18.92 -5.65
C SER A 497 -29.97 17.78 -5.07
N GLN A 498 -28.85 17.42 -5.73
CA GLN A 498 -27.91 16.39 -5.30
C GLN A 498 -26.94 16.87 -4.22
N ILE A 499 -26.95 18.15 -3.86
CA ILE A 499 -26.05 18.71 -2.85
C ILE A 499 -26.26 18.01 -1.51
N GLY A 500 -25.17 17.51 -0.93
CA GLY A 500 -25.15 16.81 0.35
C GLY A 500 -25.75 15.40 0.31
N GLN A 501 -26.09 14.88 -0.89
CA GLN A 501 -26.60 13.53 -1.02
C GLN A 501 -25.46 12.51 -1.07
N PHE A 502 -25.58 11.46 -0.27
CA PHE A 502 -24.66 10.32 -0.25
C PHE A 502 -25.43 9.02 -0.43
N ARG A 503 -24.77 8.04 -1.01
CA ARG A 503 -25.33 6.71 -1.23
C ARG A 503 -25.64 6.07 0.11
N THR A 504 -26.81 5.45 0.24
CA THR A 504 -27.12 4.58 1.38
C THR A 504 -26.08 3.47 1.48
N LYS A 505 -25.22 3.49 2.50
CA LYS A 505 -24.24 2.42 2.76
C LYS A 505 -24.98 1.16 3.22
N SER A 506 -24.55 -0.01 2.76
CA SER A 506 -25.01 -1.31 3.29
C SER A 506 -24.75 -1.39 4.79
N LEU A 507 -25.73 -1.93 5.51
CA LEU A 507 -25.59 -2.25 6.93
C LEU A 507 -25.02 -3.66 7.18
N ARG A 508 -24.73 -4.44 6.14
CA ARG A 508 -24.01 -5.71 6.32
C ARG A 508 -22.60 -5.41 6.81
N GLY A 509 -22.20 -6.05 7.91
CA GLY A 509 -20.90 -5.83 8.55
C GLY A 509 -20.75 -4.48 9.26
N VAL A 510 -21.83 -3.69 9.42
CA VAL A 510 -21.72 -2.31 9.95
C VAL A 510 -21.08 -2.24 11.34
N ALA A 511 -21.32 -3.23 12.21
CA ALA A 511 -20.71 -3.26 13.55
C ALA A 511 -19.17 -3.35 13.54
N LEU A 512 -18.57 -3.72 12.41
CA LEU A 512 -17.13 -3.84 12.22
C LEU A 512 -16.52 -2.62 11.51
N SER A 513 -17.35 -1.68 11.05
CA SER A 513 -16.95 -0.61 10.13
C SER A 513 -16.95 0.78 10.76
N ALA A 514 -16.54 0.89 12.02
CA ALA A 514 -16.28 2.20 12.62
C ALA A 514 -15.02 2.80 11.97
N PRO A 515 -14.94 4.13 11.80
CA PRO A 515 -15.95 5.12 12.16
C PRO A 515 -17.14 5.19 11.17
N TYR A 516 -18.23 5.84 11.56
CA TYR A 516 -19.50 5.86 10.80
C TYR A 516 -19.73 7.16 10.05
N PHE A 517 -20.60 7.09 9.04
CA PHE A 517 -20.93 8.14 8.07
C PHE A 517 -19.79 8.52 7.11
N HIS A 518 -20.14 9.36 6.13
CA HIS A 518 -19.26 9.75 5.03
C HIS A 518 -17.97 10.45 5.50
N ALA A 519 -18.04 11.22 6.58
CA ALA A 519 -16.88 11.91 7.16
C ALA A 519 -16.24 11.17 8.35
N GLY A 520 -16.78 10.00 8.75
CA GLY A 520 -16.27 9.22 9.88
C GLY A 520 -16.56 9.85 11.25
N ASP A 521 -17.55 10.73 11.35
CA ASP A 521 -17.72 11.56 12.55
C ASP A 521 -18.18 10.82 13.82
N LEU A 522 -18.59 9.56 13.73
CA LEU A 522 -18.99 8.77 14.91
C LEU A 522 -18.10 7.55 15.09
N THR A 523 -17.65 7.31 16.31
CA THR A 523 -16.77 6.18 16.65
C THR A 523 -17.54 4.93 17.11
N SER A 524 -18.83 5.06 17.46
CA SER A 524 -19.68 3.93 17.88
C SER A 524 -21.10 4.02 17.31
N LEU A 525 -21.77 2.87 17.15
CA LEU A 525 -23.17 2.81 16.69
C LEU A 525 -24.17 3.38 17.70
N GLY A 526 -23.82 3.34 18.99
CA GLY A 526 -24.64 3.86 20.08
C GLY A 526 -24.43 5.36 20.35
N ALA A 527 -23.45 5.99 19.70
CA ALA A 527 -23.19 7.42 19.88
C ALA A 527 -24.37 8.24 19.32
N SER A 528 -25.19 8.82 20.20
CA SER A 528 -26.14 9.86 19.83
C SER A 528 -25.40 11.19 19.73
N ARG A 529 -25.59 11.96 18.65
CA ARG A 529 -25.28 13.40 18.66
C ARG A 529 -26.41 14.15 19.37
N ASN A 530 -26.63 13.87 20.65
CA ASN A 530 -27.42 14.76 21.49
C ASN A 530 -26.56 15.98 21.86
N THR A 531 -26.39 16.89 20.90
CA THR A 531 -26.08 18.29 21.17
C THR A 531 -26.92 19.16 20.24
N PRO A 532 -27.92 19.89 20.78
CA PRO A 532 -28.75 20.78 19.99
C PRO A 532 -28.01 22.09 19.75
N THR A 533 -27.69 22.41 18.51
CA THR A 533 -27.48 23.82 18.08
C THR A 533 -27.87 23.98 16.61
N LEU A 534 -29.18 23.97 16.36
CA LEU A 534 -29.76 24.83 15.34
C LEU A 534 -30.38 26.02 16.08
N SER A 535 -29.68 27.15 16.06
CA SER A 535 -30.24 28.49 16.29
C SER A 535 -29.97 29.32 15.05
#